data_AF-A0A844C5K5-F1
#
_entry.id   AF-A0A844C5K5-F1
#
_cell.length_a   1.000
_cell.length_b   1.000
_cell.length_c   1.000
_cell.angle_alpha   90.00
_cell.angle_beta   90.00
_cell.angle_gamma   90.00
#
_symmetry.space_group_name_H-M   'P 1'
#
loop_
_entity.id
_entity.type
_entity.pdbx_description
1 polymer ?
#
loop_
_entity_poly.entity_id
_entity_poly.type
_entity_poly.pdbx_seq_one_letter_code
_entity_poly.pdbx_strand_id
1 'polypeptide(L)'
;MAIDNPSAYTKLDYFNALQWENPERSTRRVRERVDALADVDCCWSGRSLNKNAYAVDHAFPFARWPNNDLWNLLPTQKKINENKSDKLPTRQRLTQSRAYILEWWQQAWDSNQREFFTQANFALPDLTPNNTNYNDVFEALTVQRDRIKQIQQLRDW
;
A
#
# COMPACT_ATOMS: atom_id res chain seq x y z
N MET A 1 26.40 49.49 8.10
CA MET A 1 25.27 48.54 8.24
C MET A 1 25.87 47.16 8.41
N ALA A 2 25.81 46.59 9.62
CA ALA A 2 26.21 45.21 9.83
C ALA A 2 25.13 44.31 9.22
N ILE A 3 25.55 43.39 8.36
CA ILE A 3 24.67 42.39 7.75
C ILE A 3 24.51 41.31 8.82
N ASP A 4 23.35 41.31 9.47
CA ASP A 4 22.97 40.29 10.45
C ASP A 4 22.94 38.93 9.73
N ASN A 5 23.90 38.07 10.07
CA ASN A 5 24.01 36.73 9.50
C ASN A 5 22.97 35.85 10.23
N PRO A 6 21.96 35.28 9.55
CA PRO A 6 20.87 34.60 10.22
C PRO A 6 21.40 33.38 10.99
N SER A 7 21.25 33.43 12.32
CA SER A 7 21.27 32.34 13.30
C SER A 7 21.99 31.05 12.88
N ALA A 8 23.20 30.82 13.41
CA ALA A 8 23.83 29.51 13.36
C ALA A 8 22.89 28.45 13.96
N TYR A 9 22.53 27.43 13.18
CA TYR A 9 21.70 26.32 13.63
C TYR A 9 22.30 25.66 14.87
N THR A 10 21.46 25.44 15.87
CA THR A 10 21.86 24.77 17.10
C THR A 10 21.97 23.26 16.87
N LYS A 11 22.68 22.57 17.76
CA LYS A 11 22.73 21.09 17.76
C LYS A 11 21.33 20.47 17.86
N LEU A 12 20.39 21.16 18.51
CA LEU A 12 18.99 20.73 18.61
C LEU A 12 18.26 20.88 17.28
N ASP A 13 18.51 21.95 16.53
CA ASP A 13 17.94 22.13 15.18
C ASP A 13 18.42 21.03 14.23
N TYR A 14 19.71 20.68 14.28
CA TYR A 14 20.24 19.53 13.55
C TYR A 14 19.63 18.21 14.03
N PHE A 15 19.48 17.99 15.34
CA PHE A 15 18.88 16.76 15.86
C PHE A 15 17.42 16.59 15.43
N ASN A 16 16.64 17.68 15.45
CA ASN A 16 15.26 17.70 14.98
C ASN A 16 15.17 17.47 13.46
N ALA A 17 16.05 18.08 12.68
CA ALA A 17 16.13 17.87 11.24
C ALA A 17 16.61 16.46 10.85
N LEU A 18 17.34 15.79 11.75
CA LEU A 18 17.80 14.40 11.59
C LEU A 18 16.85 13.37 12.21
N GLN A 19 15.71 13.79 12.76
CA GLN A 19 14.69 12.83 13.18
C GLN A 19 14.11 12.15 11.96
N TRP A 20 14.48 10.89 11.78
CA TRP A 20 13.81 10.00 10.86
C TRP A 20 12.42 9.72 11.40
N GLU A 21 11.39 10.22 10.71
CA GLU A 21 10.03 9.76 10.91
C GLU A 21 9.99 8.27 10.56
N ASN A 22 9.82 7.42 11.58
CA ASN A 22 9.63 6.01 11.37
C ASN A 22 8.15 5.77 11.07
N PRO A 23 7.77 5.40 9.83
CA PRO A 23 6.38 5.22 9.49
C PRO A 23 5.75 4.13 10.37
N GLU A 24 4.62 4.44 10.99
CA GLU A 24 3.86 3.47 11.76
C GLU A 24 2.95 2.65 10.84
N ARG A 25 2.95 1.32 11.00
CA ARG A 25 2.05 0.44 10.26
C ARG A 25 0.60 0.73 10.63
N SER A 26 -0.25 1.01 9.64
CA SER A 26 -1.67 1.25 9.88
C SER A 26 -2.57 0.61 8.83
N THR A 27 -3.65 -0.02 9.30
CA THR A 27 -4.72 -0.56 8.44
C THR A 27 -6.08 0.03 8.77
N ARG A 28 -6.14 1.06 9.65
CA ARG A 28 -7.40 1.53 10.25
C ARG A 28 -8.41 1.99 9.20
N ARG A 29 -8.00 2.86 8.28
CA ARG A 29 -8.89 3.42 7.24
C ARG A 29 -9.50 2.35 6.34
N VAL A 30 -8.73 1.32 6.03
CA VAL A 30 -9.21 0.21 5.19
C VAL A 30 -10.20 -0.66 5.96
N ARG A 31 -9.98 -0.89 7.26
CA ARG A 31 -10.97 -1.59 8.10
C ARG A 31 -12.29 -0.82 8.19
N GLU A 32 -12.22 0.47 8.48
CA GLU A 32 -13.39 1.36 8.48
C GLU A 32 -14.15 1.28 7.14
N ARG A 33 -13.42 1.24 6.02
CA ARG A 33 -14.02 1.10 4.69
C ARG A 33 -14.68 -0.26 4.47
N VAL A 34 -14.03 -1.35 4.86
CA VAL A 34 -14.60 -2.71 4.77
C VAL A 34 -15.87 -2.83 5.60
N ASP A 35 -15.89 -2.28 6.81
CA ASP A 35 -17.03 -2.37 7.72
C ASP A 35 -18.24 -1.60 7.19
N ALA A 36 -17.99 -0.47 6.51
CA ALA A 36 -19.02 0.39 5.90
C ALA A 36 -19.65 -0.15 4.61
N LEU A 37 -18.97 -1.05 3.88
CA LEU A 37 -19.50 -1.67 2.65
C LEU A 37 -20.37 -2.87 2.99
N ALA A 38 -21.43 -3.15 2.22
CA ALA A 38 -22.34 -4.27 2.52
C ALA A 38 -21.60 -5.62 2.51
N ASP A 39 -20.94 -5.92 1.39
CA ASP A 39 -20.16 -7.13 1.16
C ASP A 39 -18.80 -6.77 0.57
N VAL A 40 -17.77 -7.52 0.98
CA VAL A 40 -16.39 -7.39 0.48
C VAL A 40 -15.80 -8.78 0.33
N ASP A 41 -15.16 -9.02 -0.81
CA ASP A 41 -14.45 -10.27 -1.06
C ASP A 41 -12.98 -10.20 -0.65
N CYS A 42 -12.43 -11.36 -0.31
CA CYS A 42 -11.01 -11.53 -0.10
C CYS A 42 -10.25 -11.31 -1.41
N CYS A 43 -9.37 -10.30 -1.46
CA CYS A 43 -8.59 -9.98 -2.67
C CYS A 43 -7.73 -11.15 -3.17
N TRP A 44 -7.34 -12.08 -2.29
CA TRP A 44 -6.47 -13.21 -2.64
C TRP A 44 -7.22 -14.48 -3.03
N SER A 45 -8.51 -14.61 -2.70
CA SER A 45 -9.26 -15.85 -2.92
C SER A 45 -10.63 -15.67 -3.59
N GLY A 46 -11.10 -14.43 -3.77
CA GLY A 46 -12.43 -14.14 -4.33
C GLY A 46 -13.59 -14.70 -3.50
N ARG A 47 -13.36 -14.94 -2.20
CA ARG A 47 -14.39 -15.45 -1.28
C ARG A 47 -14.87 -14.32 -0.40
N SER A 48 -16.18 -14.21 -0.22
CA SER A 48 -16.80 -13.25 0.69
C SER A 48 -16.20 -13.30 2.09
N LEU A 49 -15.93 -12.12 2.65
CA LEU A 49 -15.34 -11.96 3.96
C LEU A 49 -16.41 -11.96 5.05
N ASN A 50 -16.12 -12.68 6.12
CA ASN A 50 -16.82 -12.49 7.37
C ASN A 50 -16.30 -11.20 8.04
N LYS A 51 -17.16 -10.20 8.20
CA LYS A 51 -16.83 -8.91 8.84
C LYS A 51 -16.30 -9.05 10.28
N ASN A 52 -16.68 -10.10 11.00
CA ASN A 52 -16.17 -10.37 12.34
C ASN A 52 -14.79 -11.05 12.33
N ALA A 53 -14.31 -11.51 11.17
CA ALA A 53 -13.15 -12.39 11.07
C ALA A 53 -12.31 -12.20 9.79
N TYR A 54 -11.94 -10.95 9.49
CA TYR A 54 -11.03 -10.62 8.38
C TYR A 54 -9.73 -9.94 8.84
N ALA A 55 -8.78 -9.81 7.92
CA ALA A 55 -7.55 -9.03 8.05
C ALA A 55 -7.40 -8.06 6.87
N VAL A 56 -6.51 -7.08 7.03
CA VAL A 56 -6.05 -6.22 5.93
C VAL A 56 -4.59 -6.56 5.70
N ASP A 57 -4.29 -7.07 4.52
CA ASP A 57 -2.94 -7.41 4.07
C ASP A 57 -2.28 -6.18 3.43
N HIS A 58 -0.97 -6.09 3.64
CA HIS A 58 -0.12 -5.21 2.85
C HIS A 58 0.41 -6.01 1.67
N ALA A 59 -0.04 -5.72 0.44
CA ALA A 59 0.34 -6.48 -0.76
C ALA A 59 1.87 -6.62 -0.85
N PHE A 60 2.59 -5.52 -0.61
CA PHE A 60 4.00 -5.51 -0.24
C PHE A 60 4.14 -5.38 1.28
N PRO A 61 4.73 -6.37 1.96
CA PRO A 61 4.83 -6.38 3.41
C PRO A 61 5.45 -5.10 3.98
N PHE A 62 4.83 -4.55 5.03
CA PHE A 62 5.25 -3.29 5.65
C PHE A 62 6.74 -3.30 6.07
N ALA A 63 7.24 -4.44 6.55
CA ALA A 63 8.65 -4.60 6.93
C ALA A 63 9.65 -4.41 5.78
N ARG A 64 9.18 -4.43 4.52
CA ARG A 64 9.98 -4.34 3.28
C ARG A 64 9.64 -3.12 2.44
N TRP A 65 8.39 -2.66 2.56
CA TRP A 65 7.83 -1.50 1.89
C TRP A 65 6.90 -0.79 2.89
N PRO A 66 7.42 0.09 3.75
CA PRO A 66 6.68 0.70 4.85
C PRO A 66 5.72 1.78 4.34
N ASN A 67 4.66 1.32 3.68
CA ASN A 67 3.72 2.13 2.92
C ASN A 67 2.30 1.68 3.29
N ASN A 68 1.51 2.64 3.75
CA ASN A 68 0.10 2.45 4.12
C ASN A 68 -0.85 3.04 3.07
N ASP A 69 -0.39 3.21 1.83
CA ASP A 69 -1.22 3.73 0.75
C ASP A 69 -2.35 2.75 0.43
N LEU A 70 -3.46 3.29 -0.03
CA LEU A 70 -4.69 2.56 -0.28
C LEU A 70 -4.53 1.46 -1.34
N TRP A 71 -3.64 1.65 -2.32
CA TRP A 71 -3.32 0.64 -3.33
C TRP A 71 -2.61 -0.59 -2.72
N ASN A 72 -1.86 -0.43 -1.63
CA ASN A 72 -1.09 -1.49 -1.01
C ASN A 72 -1.89 -2.26 0.07
N LEU A 73 -3.10 -1.82 0.41
CA LEU A 73 -3.90 -2.37 1.49
C LEU A 73 -5.12 -3.15 0.96
N LEU A 74 -5.13 -4.46 1.21
CA LEU A 74 -6.10 -5.40 0.62
C LEU A 74 -6.87 -6.18 1.69
N PRO A 75 -8.21 -6.20 1.67
CA PRO A 75 -8.99 -7.03 2.58
C PRO A 75 -8.80 -8.51 2.25
N THR A 76 -8.62 -9.33 3.29
CA THR A 76 -8.32 -10.75 3.11
C THR A 76 -8.78 -11.60 4.30
N GLN A 77 -8.82 -12.91 4.09
CA GLN A 77 -9.02 -13.88 5.17
C GLN A 77 -7.79 -13.94 6.07
N LYS A 78 -8.00 -13.99 7.40
CA LYS A 78 -6.92 -14.05 8.40
C LYS A 78 -5.88 -15.14 8.10
N LYS A 79 -6.35 -16.36 7.78
CA LYS A 79 -5.50 -17.50 7.45
C LYS A 79 -4.60 -17.27 6.23
N ILE A 80 -5.10 -16.57 5.21
CA ILE A 80 -4.33 -16.23 4.02
C ILE A 80 -3.27 -15.18 4.37
N ASN A 81 -3.65 -14.13 5.10
CA ASN A 81 -2.75 -13.09 5.57
C ASN A 81 -1.59 -13.66 6.41
N GLU A 82 -1.90 -14.55 7.36
CA GLU A 82 -0.92 -15.23 8.20
C GLU A 82 0.02 -16.12 7.39
N ASN A 83 -0.49 -16.85 6.39
CA ASN A 83 0.33 -17.68 5.52
C ASN A 83 1.27 -16.87 4.61
N LYS A 84 0.81 -15.71 4.14
CA LYS A 84 1.62 -14.75 3.38
C LYS A 84 2.69 -14.14 4.26
N SER A 85 2.33 -13.61 5.44
CA SER A 85 3.27 -12.98 6.39
C SER A 85 4.15 -11.93 5.67
N ASP A 86 5.46 -11.96 5.88
CA ASP A 86 6.43 -11.00 5.32
C ASP A 86 6.96 -11.37 3.93
N LYS A 87 6.26 -12.24 3.20
CA LYS A 87 6.61 -12.68 1.85
C LYS A 87 5.95 -11.79 0.79
N LEU A 88 6.58 -11.73 -0.38
CA LEU A 88 5.99 -11.07 -1.54
C LEU A 88 5.05 -12.02 -2.30
N PRO A 89 3.89 -11.56 -2.81
CA PRO A 89 3.09 -12.37 -3.71
C PRO A 89 3.88 -12.64 -5.00
N THR A 90 3.80 -13.87 -5.51
CA THR A 90 4.33 -14.19 -6.85
C THR A 90 3.55 -13.46 -7.93
N ARG A 91 4.16 -13.31 -9.12
CA ARG A 91 3.48 -12.80 -10.31
C ARG A 91 2.24 -13.63 -10.65
N GLN A 92 2.34 -14.96 -10.56
CA GLN A 92 1.21 -15.87 -10.78
C GLN A 92 0.04 -15.57 -9.84
N ARG A 93 0.30 -15.40 -8.53
CA ARG A 93 -0.73 -15.04 -7.56
C ARG A 93 -1.35 -13.68 -7.87
N LEU A 94 -0.53 -12.67 -8.16
CA LEU A 94 -1.04 -11.34 -8.55
C LEU A 94 -2.00 -11.46 -9.74
N THR A 95 -1.58 -12.14 -10.81
CA THR A 95 -2.42 -12.36 -12.00
C THR A 95 -3.72 -13.07 -11.66
N GLN A 96 -3.69 -14.10 -10.81
CA GLN A 96 -4.91 -14.82 -10.37
C GLN A 96 -5.84 -13.96 -9.51
N SER A 97 -5.29 -13.04 -8.71
CA SER A 97 -6.05 -12.12 -7.85
C SER A 97 -6.49 -10.82 -8.54
N ARG A 98 -6.07 -10.59 -9.78
CA ARG A 98 -6.22 -9.29 -10.47
C ARG A 98 -7.65 -8.76 -10.42
N ALA A 99 -8.62 -9.60 -10.78
CA ALA A 99 -10.02 -9.21 -10.81
C ALA A 99 -10.50 -8.74 -9.43
N TYR A 100 -10.20 -9.49 -8.37
CA TYR A 100 -10.64 -9.19 -7.01
C TYR A 100 -9.97 -7.95 -6.42
N ILE A 101 -8.70 -7.70 -6.78
CA ILE A 101 -7.97 -6.49 -6.35
C ILE A 101 -8.56 -5.25 -7.03
N LEU A 102 -8.82 -5.32 -8.34
CA LEU A 102 -9.41 -4.21 -9.09
C LEU A 102 -10.83 -3.91 -8.62
N GLU A 103 -11.64 -4.95 -8.40
CA GLU A 103 -12.98 -4.81 -7.85
C GLU A 103 -12.95 -4.17 -6.48
N TRP A 104 -12.05 -4.61 -5.60
CA TRP A 104 -11.85 -3.98 -4.29
C TRP A 104 -11.50 -2.51 -4.42
N TRP A 105 -10.50 -2.15 -5.24
CA TRP A 105 -10.09 -0.76 -5.36
C TRP A 105 -11.20 0.13 -5.90
N GLN A 106 -11.94 -0.35 -6.90
CA GLN A 106 -13.07 0.38 -7.44
C GLN A 106 -14.17 0.53 -6.39
N GLN A 107 -14.63 -0.56 -5.78
CA GLN A 107 -15.67 -0.54 -4.74
C GLN A 107 -15.29 0.35 -3.55
N ALA A 108 -14.05 0.26 -3.10
CA ALA A 108 -13.58 0.96 -1.91
C ALA A 108 -13.31 2.44 -2.20
N TRP A 109 -12.84 2.81 -3.38
CA TRP A 109 -12.24 4.12 -3.57
C TRP A 109 -12.86 4.95 -4.69
N ASP A 110 -13.88 4.49 -5.43
CA ASP A 110 -14.49 5.29 -6.52
C ASP A 110 -14.94 6.69 -6.04
N SER A 111 -15.57 6.78 -4.87
CA SER A 111 -16.02 8.05 -4.30
C SER A 111 -14.87 8.95 -3.80
N ASN A 112 -13.67 8.40 -3.62
CA ASN A 112 -12.46 9.09 -3.14
C ASN A 112 -11.25 8.83 -4.05
N GLN A 113 -11.49 8.62 -5.34
CA GLN A 113 -10.49 8.07 -6.27
C GLN A 113 -9.25 8.94 -6.42
N ARG A 114 -9.39 10.27 -6.23
CA ARG A 114 -8.28 11.22 -6.32
C ARG A 114 -7.18 10.89 -5.31
N GLU A 115 -7.53 10.53 -4.09
CA GLU A 115 -6.55 10.18 -3.06
C GLU A 115 -5.82 8.88 -3.44
N PHE A 116 -6.58 7.85 -3.82
CA PHE A 116 -6.03 6.57 -4.26
C PHE A 116 -5.01 6.75 -5.39
N PHE A 117 -5.40 7.46 -6.45
CA PHE A 117 -4.53 7.68 -7.61
C PHE A 117 -3.34 8.58 -7.28
N THR A 118 -3.50 9.61 -6.45
CA THR A 118 -2.37 10.45 -6.02
C THR A 118 -1.30 9.62 -5.31
N GLN A 119 -1.71 8.75 -4.38
CA GLN A 119 -0.80 7.85 -3.68
C GLN A 119 -0.13 6.86 -4.64
N ALA A 120 -0.91 6.21 -5.51
CA ALA A 120 -0.39 5.23 -6.47
C ALA A 120 0.60 5.86 -7.46
N ASN A 121 0.25 7.00 -8.06
CA ASN A 121 1.07 7.68 -9.06
C ASN A 121 2.38 8.21 -8.49
N PHE A 122 2.45 8.49 -7.18
CA PHE A 122 3.68 8.89 -6.50
C PHE A 122 4.57 7.70 -6.15
N ALA A 123 3.97 6.58 -5.74
CA ALA A 123 4.69 5.44 -5.18
C ALA A 123 5.12 4.39 -6.23
N LEU A 124 4.37 4.24 -7.32
CA LEU A 124 4.55 3.18 -8.30
C LEU A 124 5.24 3.68 -9.58
N PRO A 125 6.05 2.83 -10.24
CA PRO A 125 6.76 3.21 -11.44
C PRO A 125 5.83 3.31 -12.66
N ASP A 126 6.29 4.02 -13.68
CA ASP A 126 5.70 4.01 -15.03
C ASP A 126 4.24 4.52 -15.09
N LEU A 127 3.79 5.24 -14.05
CA LEU A 127 2.52 5.97 -14.02
C LEU A 127 2.72 7.45 -14.32
N THR A 128 1.78 8.05 -15.03
CA THR A 128 1.74 9.51 -15.17
C THR A 128 1.15 10.15 -13.91
N PRO A 129 1.55 11.39 -13.55
CA PRO A 129 1.01 12.06 -12.36
C PRO A 129 -0.53 12.22 -12.37
N ASN A 130 -1.13 12.25 -13.55
CA ASN A 130 -2.56 12.42 -13.79
C ASN A 130 -3.28 11.09 -14.14
N ASN A 131 -2.63 9.94 -13.96
CA ASN A 131 -3.28 8.64 -14.19
C ASN A 131 -4.48 8.45 -13.25
N THR A 132 -5.58 7.95 -13.81
CA THR A 132 -6.83 7.64 -13.08
C THR A 132 -7.38 6.27 -13.47
N ASN A 133 -6.51 5.33 -13.86
CA ASN A 133 -6.90 3.99 -14.28
C ASN A 133 -6.35 2.94 -13.31
N TYR A 134 -7.26 2.16 -12.69
CA TYR A 134 -6.90 1.08 -11.77
C TYR A 134 -6.10 -0.04 -12.45
N ASN A 135 -6.31 -0.29 -13.74
CA ASN A 135 -5.53 -1.30 -14.47
C ASN A 135 -4.07 -0.87 -14.57
N ASP A 136 -3.82 0.41 -14.88
CA ASP A 136 -2.46 0.93 -15.00
C ASP A 136 -1.75 0.85 -13.64
N VAL A 137 -2.45 1.16 -12.55
CA VAL A 137 -1.96 0.97 -11.17
C VAL A 137 -1.61 -0.49 -10.88
N PHE A 138 -2.44 -1.45 -11.34
CA PHE A 138 -2.16 -2.88 -11.16
C PHE A 138 -0.91 -3.34 -11.93
N GLU A 139 -0.73 -2.88 -13.17
CA GLU A 139 0.47 -3.21 -13.96
C GLU A 139 1.73 -2.60 -13.31
N ALA A 140 1.65 -1.34 -12.87
CA ALA A 140 2.72 -0.65 -12.16
C ALA A 140 3.08 -1.34 -10.82
N LEU A 141 2.08 -1.82 -10.07
CA LEU A 141 2.27 -2.66 -8.89
C LEU A 141 3.06 -3.92 -9.26
N THR A 142 2.71 -4.60 -10.34
CA THR A 142 3.41 -5.82 -10.75
C THR A 142 4.88 -5.56 -11.10
N VAL A 143 5.18 -4.44 -11.77
CA VAL A 143 6.56 -4.01 -12.03
C VAL A 143 7.29 -3.70 -10.73
N GLN A 144 6.66 -2.97 -9.80
CA GLN A 144 7.27 -2.62 -8.52
C GLN A 144 7.58 -3.86 -7.67
N ARG A 145 6.70 -4.87 -7.69
CA ARG A 145 6.94 -6.16 -7.05
C ARG A 145 8.25 -6.78 -7.52
N ASP A 146 8.49 -6.79 -8.84
CA ASP A 146 9.68 -7.38 -9.43
C ASP A 146 10.95 -6.61 -9.04
N ARG A 147 10.88 -5.27 -8.97
CA ARG A 147 11.97 -4.42 -8.47
C ARG A 147 12.31 -4.73 -7.01
N ILE A 148 11.31 -4.79 -6.12
CA ILE A 148 11.53 -5.11 -4.69
C ILE A 148 12.17 -6.50 -4.55
N LYS A 149 11.68 -7.50 -5.29
CA LYS A 149 12.22 -8.86 -5.27
C LYS A 149 13.69 -8.90 -5.67
N GLN A 150 14.08 -8.19 -6.72
CA GLN A 150 15.46 -8.12 -7.20
C GLN A 150 16.39 -7.45 -6.18
N ILE A 151 15.95 -6.34 -5.58
CA ILE A 151 16.78 -5.54 -4.66
C ILE A 151 16.95 -6.23 -3.31
N GLN A 152 15.89 -6.86 -2.78
CA GLN A 152 15.85 -7.34 -1.39
C GLN A 152 15.94 -8.87 -1.25
N GLN A 153 16.01 -9.64 -2.34
CA GLN A 153 16.10 -11.12 -2.36
C GLN A 153 15.05 -11.83 -1.46
N LEU A 154 13.83 -11.31 -1.44
CA LEU A 154 12.78 -11.79 -0.52
C LEU A 154 12.25 -13.18 -0.87
N ARG A 155 11.61 -13.85 0.09
CA ARG A 155 10.88 -15.10 -0.17
C ARG A 155 9.55 -14.81 -0.86
N ASP A 156 9.19 -15.68 -1.78
CA ASP A 156 7.89 -15.64 -2.44
C ASP A 156 6.82 -16.38 -1.64
N TRP A 157 5.58 -15.91 -1.78
CA TRP A 157 4.36 -16.55 -1.29
C TRP A 157 3.58 -17.19 -2.43
#